data_AF-A0A232F5Z0-F1
#
_entry.id   AF-A0A232F5Z0-F1
#
_cell.length_a   1.000
_cell.length_b   1.000
_cell.length_c   1.000
_cell.angle_alpha   90.00
_cell.angle_beta   90.00
_cell.angle_gamma   90.00
#
_symmetry.space_group_name_H-M   'P 1'
#
loop_
_entity.id
_entity.type
_entity.pdbx_description
1 polymer ?
#
loop_
_entity_poly.entity_id
_entity_poly.type
_entity_poly.pdbx_seq_one_letter_code
_entity_poly.pdbx_strand_id
1 'polypeptide(L)'
;MLNQILRPIARRAIQKGAQQTRLAHHESNFKYVTLDEACHPQGPWKENFEKQQRKYNAHLVIGLTMFIGTCVTINRFELLFFNYAPPTPKE
;
A
#
# COMPACT_ATOMS: atom_id res chain seq x y z
N MET A 1 25.07 -45.22 -10.98
CA MET A 1 24.76 -44.37 -12.16
C MET A 1 24.18 -43.00 -11.80
N LEU A 2 23.42 -42.86 -10.70
CA LEU A 2 22.87 -41.57 -10.23
C LEU A 2 23.93 -40.46 -10.03
N ASN A 3 25.12 -40.83 -9.53
CA ASN A 3 26.23 -39.89 -9.29
C ASN A 3 26.84 -39.27 -10.56
N GLN A 4 26.63 -39.89 -11.73
CA GLN A 4 27.11 -39.35 -13.01
C GLN A 4 26.15 -38.31 -13.60
N ILE A 5 24.87 -38.36 -13.21
CA ILE A 5 23.83 -37.41 -13.65
C ILE A 5 23.76 -36.20 -12.70
N LEU A 6 23.96 -36.42 -11.40
CA LEU A 6 23.89 -35.36 -10.39
C LEU A 6 25.05 -34.34 -10.48
N ARG A 7 26.27 -34.79 -10.78
CA ARG A 7 27.46 -33.93 -10.88
C ARG A 7 27.36 -32.82 -11.94
N PRO A 8 26.95 -33.09 -13.20
CA PRO A 8 26.84 -32.03 -14.21
C PRO A 8 25.70 -31.06 -13.93
N ILE A 9 24.60 -31.52 -13.33
CA ILE A 9 23.46 -30.67 -12.96
C ILE A 9 23.86 -29.72 -11.82
N ALA A 10 24.49 -30.26 -10.77
CA ALA A 10 24.98 -29.44 -9.66
C ALA A 10 26.04 -28.43 -10.13
N ARG A 11 26.97 -28.83 -11.01
CA ARG A 11 27.96 -27.91 -11.59
C ARG A 11 27.34 -26.81 -12.42
N ARG A 12 26.31 -27.10 -13.23
CA ARG A 12 25.59 -26.07 -14.00
C ARG A 12 24.79 -25.13 -13.12
N ALA A 13 24.19 -25.62 -12.04
CA ALA A 13 23.49 -24.80 -11.05
C ALA A 13 24.47 -23.84 -10.33
N ILE A 14 25.62 -24.35 -9.90
CA ILE A 14 26.68 -23.54 -9.27
C ILE A 14 27.24 -22.50 -10.25
N GLN A 15 27.49 -22.87 -11.52
CA GLN A 15 27.98 -21.93 -12.53
C GLN A 15 26.95 -20.83 -12.84
N LYS A 16 25.66 -21.17 -12.96
CA LYS A 16 24.59 -20.17 -13.16
C LYS A 16 24.43 -19.25 -11.95
N GLY A 17 24.49 -19.79 -10.73
CA GLY A 17 24.46 -18.99 -9.49
C GLY A 17 25.68 -18.09 -9.33
N ALA A 18 26.87 -18.56 -9.70
CA ALA A 18 28.11 -17.78 -9.71
C ALA A 18 28.09 -16.68 -10.80
N GLN A 19 27.43 -16.92 -11.94
CA GLN A 19 27.29 -15.94 -13.01
C GLN A 19 26.24 -14.87 -12.67
N GLN A 20 25.14 -15.24 -12.00
CA GLN A 20 24.16 -14.29 -11.45
C GLN A 20 24.77 -13.39 -10.37
N THR A 21 25.61 -13.93 -9.48
CA THR A 21 26.33 -13.10 -8.49
C THR A 21 27.34 -12.17 -9.14
N ARG A 22 28.04 -12.60 -10.20
CA ARG A 22 28.94 -11.71 -10.96
C ARG A 22 28.22 -10.57 -11.68
N LEU A 23 26.99 -10.78 -12.16
CA LEU A 23 26.16 -9.73 -12.75
C LEU A 23 25.53 -8.80 -11.69
N ALA A 24 25.21 -9.34 -10.50
CA ALA A 24 24.74 -8.56 -9.35
C ALA A 24 25.84 -7.70 -8.70
N HIS A 25 27.13 -8.02 -8.94
CA HIS A 25 28.28 -7.28 -8.43
C HIS A 25 28.80 -6.16 -9.34
N HIS A 26 28.12 -5.85 -10.44
CA HIS A 26 28.32 -4.55 -11.08
C HIS A 26 27.46 -3.53 -10.32
N GLU A 27 27.92 -3.13 -9.13
CA GLU A 27 27.47 -1.92 -8.46
C GLU A 27 27.82 -0.73 -9.38
N SER A 28 26.93 -0.44 -10.34
CA SER A 28 26.80 0.93 -10.75
C SER A 28 26.27 1.65 -9.51
N ASN A 29 27.10 2.45 -8.86
CA ASN A 29 26.70 3.41 -7.84
C ASN A 29 25.85 4.53 -8.48
N PHE A 30 25.01 4.19 -9.46
CA PHE A 30 24.15 5.07 -10.20
C PHE A 30 22.79 5.08 -9.50
N LYS A 31 22.65 5.97 -8.52
CA LYS A 31 21.35 6.29 -7.94
C LYS A 31 20.55 7.08 -8.98
N TYR A 32 19.41 6.55 -9.41
CA TYR A 32 18.48 7.31 -10.23
C TYR A 32 17.96 8.50 -9.42
N VAL A 33 17.95 9.69 -10.03
CA VAL A 33 17.36 10.89 -9.43
C VAL A 33 15.89 10.60 -9.16
N THR A 34 15.51 10.57 -7.88
CA THR A 34 14.11 10.47 -7.46
C THR A 34 13.58 11.87 -7.17
N LEU A 35 12.25 12.03 -7.18
CA LEU A 35 11.62 13.29 -6.81
C LEU A 35 11.93 13.70 -5.35
N ASP A 36 12.40 12.76 -4.52
CA ASP A 36 12.86 13.03 -3.15
C ASP A 36 14.08 13.97 -3.12
N GLU A 37 14.84 14.06 -4.21
CA GLU A 37 15.97 14.97 -4.35
C GLU A 37 15.57 16.36 -4.86
N ALA A 38 14.30 16.55 -5.22
CA ALA A 38 13.81 17.85 -5.68
C ALA A 38 13.75 18.89 -4.55
N CYS A 39 13.78 20.16 -4.92
CA CYS A 39 13.56 21.24 -3.98
C CYS A 39 12.16 21.12 -3.36
N HIS A 40 12.12 20.86 -2.06
CA HIS A 40 10.88 20.88 -1.29
C HIS A 40 10.54 22.32 -0.92
N PRO A 41 9.24 22.67 -0.83
CA PRO A 41 8.84 23.95 -0.26
C PRO A 41 9.40 24.09 1.16
N GLN A 42 9.99 25.23 1.49
CA GLN A 42 10.62 25.50 2.78
C GLN A 42 10.18 26.87 3.32
N GLY A 43 10.40 27.11 4.61
CA GLY A 43 10.12 28.39 5.26
C GLY A 43 8.66 28.59 5.67
N PRO A 44 8.21 29.85 5.83
CA PRO A 44 6.92 30.19 6.45
C PRO A 44 5.71 29.60 5.74
N TRP A 45 5.77 29.46 4.41
CA TRP A 45 4.70 28.85 3.64
C TRP A 45 4.48 27.39 4.04
N LYS A 46 5.56 26.61 4.20
CA LYS A 46 5.48 25.20 4.59
C LYS A 46 4.82 25.06 5.94
N GLU A 47 5.23 25.87 6.92
CA GLU A 47 4.66 25.83 8.27
C GLU A 47 3.15 26.16 8.26
N ASN A 48 2.73 27.18 7.50
CA ASN A 48 1.32 27.50 7.36
C ASN A 48 0.54 26.39 6.66
N PHE A 49 1.09 25.83 5.58
CA PHE A 49 0.49 24.71 4.85
C PHE A 49 0.31 23.49 5.78
N GLU A 50 1.35 23.11 6.54
CA GLU A 50 1.28 21.98 7.47
C GLU A 50 0.25 22.21 8.59
N LYS A 51 0.14 23.44 9.12
CA LYS A 51 -0.90 23.80 10.10
C LYS A 51 -2.30 23.63 9.51
N GLN A 52 -2.52 24.10 8.29
CA GLN A 52 -3.81 23.96 7.61
C GLN A 52 -4.11 22.50 7.27
N GLN A 53 -3.12 21.76 6.76
CA GLN A 53 -3.25 20.34 6.44
C GLN A 53 -3.63 19.53 7.69
N ARG A 54 -2.99 19.80 8.83
CA ARG A 54 -3.35 19.16 10.11
C ARG A 54 -4.80 19.46 10.50
N LYS A 55 -5.25 20.70 10.31
CA LYS A 55 -6.65 21.10 10.58
C LYS A 55 -7.61 20.30 9.70
N TYR A 56 -7.37 20.24 8.40
CA TYR A 56 -8.26 19.53 7.47
C TYR A 56 -8.26 18.02 7.70
N ASN A 57 -7.10 17.43 7.96
CA ASN A 57 -7.01 16.02 8.33
C ASN A 57 -7.80 15.71 9.61
N ALA A 58 -7.76 16.62 10.60
CA ALA A 58 -8.59 16.46 11.81
C ALA A 58 -10.09 16.51 11.49
N HIS A 59 -10.54 17.45 10.65
CA HIS A 59 -11.94 17.50 10.22
C HIS A 59 -12.36 16.23 9.48
N LEU A 60 -11.49 15.71 8.60
CA LEU A 60 -11.74 14.48 7.87
C LEU A 60 -11.92 13.28 8.82
N VAL A 61 -11.00 13.11 9.78
CA VAL A 61 -11.06 12.00 10.75
C VAL A 61 -12.31 12.10 11.62
N ILE A 62 -12.63 13.29 12.12
CA ILE A 62 -13.83 13.51 12.95
C ILE A 62 -15.10 13.23 12.15
N GLY A 63 -15.21 13.79 10.94
CA GLY A 63 -16.37 13.61 10.06
C GLY A 63 -16.57 12.14 9.69
N LEU A 64 -15.50 11.44 9.31
CA LEU A 64 -15.55 10.03 8.97
C LEU A 64 -15.96 9.17 10.17
N THR A 65 -15.41 9.45 11.36
CA THR A 65 -15.76 8.72 12.58
C THR A 65 -17.23 8.90 12.95
N MET A 66 -17.73 10.14 12.92
CA MET A 66 -19.14 10.45 13.17
C MET A 66 -20.06 9.79 12.14
N PHE A 67 -19.69 9.81 10.87
CA PHE A 67 -20.46 9.19 9.80
C PHE A 67 -20.56 7.67 10.00
N ILE A 68 -19.43 6.99 10.23
CA ILE A 68 -19.40 5.55 10.49
C ILE A 68 -20.24 5.21 11.73
N GLY A 69 -20.06 5.95 12.83
CA GLY A 69 -20.84 5.77 14.06
C GLY A 69 -22.35 5.93 13.83
N THR A 70 -22.75 6.87 12.98
CA THR A 70 -24.14 7.09 12.60
C THR A 70 -24.69 5.89 11.81
N CYS A 71 -23.98 5.41 10.79
CA CYS A 71 -24.39 4.22 10.03
C CYS A 71 -24.52 2.97 10.90
N VAL A 72 -23.55 2.74 11.79
CA VAL A 72 -23.57 1.61 12.73
C VAL A 72 -24.78 1.70 13.67
N THR A 73 -25.07 2.90 14.19
CA THR A 73 -26.23 3.13 15.07
C THR A 73 -27.54 2.86 14.32
N ILE A 74 -27.70 3.41 13.12
CA ILE A 74 -28.88 3.18 12.27
C ILE A 74 -29.10 1.68 12.04
N ASN A 75 -28.04 0.96 11.68
CA ASN A 75 -28.14 -0.48 11.41
C ASN A 75 -28.42 -1.29 12.68
N ARG A 76 -27.76 -0.98 13.80
CA ARG A 76 -27.87 -1.76 15.04
C ARG A 76 -29.24 -1.61 15.71
N PHE A 77 -29.84 -0.44 15.63
CA PHE A 77 -31.14 -0.14 16.24
C PHE A 77 -32.29 -0.19 15.22
N GLU A 78 -32.03 -0.64 13.99
CA GLU A 78 -33.01 -0.73 12.90
C GLU A 78 -33.83 0.57 12.72
N LEU A 79 -33.18 1.72 12.89
CA LEU A 79 -33.84 3.03 12.91
C LEU A 79 -34.41 3.45 11.56
N LEU A 80 -33.94 2.83 10.48
CA LEU A 80 -34.40 3.09 9.12
C LEU A 80 -34.86 1.79 8.47
N PHE A 81 -36.11 1.78 8.03
CA PHE A 81 -36.62 0.76 7.13
C PHE A 81 -36.35 1.18 5.69
N PHE A 82 -35.42 0.50 5.04
CA PHE A 82 -34.94 0.88 3.71
C PHE A 82 -35.73 0.26 2.55
N ASN A 83 -36.65 -0.68 2.82
CA ASN A 83 -37.49 -1.33 1.82
C ASN A 83 -36.72 -1.78 0.55
N TYR A 84 -35.55 -2.42 0.73
CA TYR A 84 -34.64 -2.73 -0.37
C TYR A 84 -35.15 -3.80 -1.35
N ALA A 85 -36.18 -4.57 -0.97
CA ALA A 85 -36.74 -5.63 -1.78
C ALA A 85 -38.27 -5.62 -1.69
N PRO A 86 -38.97 -6.02 -2.77
CA PRO A 86 -40.42 -6.18 -2.72
C PRO A 86 -40.81 -7.25 -1.68
N PRO A 87 -41.97 -7.09 -1.01
CA PRO A 87 -42.43 -8.07 -0.02
C PRO A 87 -42.71 -9.41 -0.71
N THR A 88 -42.39 -10.52 -0.04
CA THR A 88 -42.77 -11.85 -0.51
C THR A 88 -44.30 -11.96 -0.54
N PRO A 89 -44.91 -12.37 -1.66
CA PRO A 89 -46.35 -12.57 -1.75
C PRO A 89 -46.79 -13.61 -0.72
N LYS A 90 -47.92 -13.34 -0.05
CA LYS A 90 -48.53 -14.29 0.88
C LYS A 90 -49.21 -15.38 0.05
N GLU A 91 -48.90 -16.64 0.35
CA GLU A 91 -49.63 -17.81 -0.18
C GLU A 91 -51.09 -17.82 0.28
#